data_AF-A0A4W5K6N2-F1
#
_entry.id   AF-A0A4W5K6N2-F1
#
_cell.length_a   1.000
_cell.length_b   1.000
_cell.length_c   1.000
_cell.angle_alpha   90.00
_cell.angle_beta   90.00
_cell.angle_gamma   90.00
#
_symmetry.space_group_name_H-M   'P 1'
#
loop_
_entity.id
_entity.type
_entity.pdbx_description
1 polymer ?
#
loop_
_entity_poly.entity_id
_entity_poly.type
_entity_poly.pdbx_seq_one_letter_code
_entity_poly.pdbx_strand_id
1 'polypeptide(L)'
;MDIQYARTHTHTHTHTHTHIIIIFELALLMLSYLCQISRLEQTWMTLRQRHTEGAILYEKKLKPFMKNMNDGKESSVLSNTSFPHVVPLLSLLEKGVAVGEAPGAGIEPWENVEAGVDVVMSHLEAARTIAHHGVLYRTNAETKLQGFQESQEVLEIFRTEFQMRLLWGSRGSEGSQSERYEKFNKVLTALSHKLEPPVRHSEL
;
A
#
# COMPACT_ATOMS: atom_id res chain seq x y z
N MET A 1 -19.53 31.63 19.30
CA MET A 1 -19.06 30.63 18.33
C MET A 1 -18.36 29.55 19.14
N ASP A 2 -19.10 28.48 19.46
CA ASP A 2 -18.75 27.59 20.57
C ASP A 2 -17.50 26.75 20.30
N ILE A 3 -16.58 26.76 21.28
CA ILE A 3 -15.35 25.97 21.31
C ILE A 3 -15.65 24.46 21.16
N GLN A 4 -16.84 24.03 21.58
CA GLN A 4 -17.34 22.66 21.36
C GLN A 4 -17.65 22.34 19.89
N TYR A 5 -18.16 23.29 19.10
CA TYR A 5 -18.41 23.09 17.66
C TYR A 5 -17.10 23.00 16.86
N ALA A 6 -16.09 23.79 17.23
CA ALA A 6 -14.76 23.73 16.63
C ALA A 6 -14.01 22.43 16.98
N ARG A 7 -14.17 21.91 18.21
CA ARG A 7 -13.60 20.61 18.63
C ARG A 7 -14.24 19.42 17.92
N THR A 8 -15.56 19.42 17.73
CA THR A 8 -16.23 18.31 17.05
C THR A 8 -15.88 18.23 15.57
N HIS A 9 -15.75 19.38 14.88
CA HIS A 9 -15.37 19.44 13.47
C HIS A 9 -13.89 19.11 13.21
N THR A 10 -12.99 19.51 14.11
CA THR A 10 -11.57 19.15 14.00
C THR A 10 -11.32 17.68 14.31
N HIS A 11 -12.05 17.10 15.27
CA HIS A 11 -11.96 15.68 15.62
C HIS A 11 -12.52 14.77 14.53
N THR A 12 -13.65 15.11 13.89
CA THR A 12 -14.19 14.30 12.77
C THR A 12 -13.31 14.30 11.54
N HIS A 13 -12.68 15.44 11.20
CA HIS A 13 -11.80 15.58 10.04
C HIS A 13 -10.43 14.91 10.22
N THR A 14 -9.92 14.83 11.46
CA THR A 14 -8.66 14.13 11.78
C THR A 14 -8.85 12.62 11.92
N HIS A 15 -10.02 12.19 12.40
CA HIS A 15 -10.37 10.78 12.53
C HIS A 15 -10.53 10.10 11.15
N THR A 16 -11.24 10.72 10.21
CA THR A 16 -11.33 10.22 8.82
C THR A 16 -9.96 10.15 8.16
N HIS A 17 -9.11 11.17 8.36
CA HIS A 17 -7.76 11.21 7.79
C HIS A 17 -6.88 10.03 8.24
N THR A 18 -7.04 9.53 9.47
CA THR A 18 -6.13 8.51 10.04
C THR A 18 -6.59 7.07 9.82
N HIS A 19 -7.91 6.83 9.72
CA HIS A 19 -8.48 5.54 9.33
C HIS A 19 -8.30 5.25 7.84
N ILE A 20 -8.34 6.31 7.01
CA ILE A 20 -8.02 6.23 5.60
C ILE A 20 -6.55 5.80 5.43
N ILE A 21 -5.61 6.31 6.24
CA ILE A 21 -4.19 6.00 6.08
C ILE A 21 -3.89 4.48 6.08
N ILE A 22 -4.41 3.63 6.95
CA ILE A 22 -3.98 2.20 6.97
C ILE A 22 -4.46 1.42 5.73
N ILE A 23 -5.72 1.61 5.32
CA ILE A 23 -6.28 0.97 4.12
C ILE A 23 -5.67 1.59 2.85
N PHE A 24 -5.40 2.89 2.89
CA PHE A 24 -4.90 3.64 1.75
C PHE A 24 -3.40 3.45 1.54
N GLU A 25 -2.60 3.25 2.58
CA GLU A 25 -1.17 2.90 2.49
C GLU A 25 -1.00 1.49 1.91
N LEU A 26 -1.83 0.52 2.34
CA LEU A 26 -1.89 -0.81 1.70
C LEU A 26 -2.36 -0.73 0.25
N ALA A 27 -3.37 0.08 -0.06
CA ALA A 27 -3.85 0.26 -1.43
C ALA A 27 -2.82 1.00 -2.32
N LEU A 28 -2.12 2.00 -1.79
CA LEU A 28 -1.06 2.75 -2.48
C LEU A 28 0.18 1.88 -2.71
N LEU A 29 0.52 1.02 -1.74
CA LEU A 29 1.53 -0.01 -1.92
C LEU A 29 1.10 -0.96 -3.04
N MET A 30 -0.15 -1.44 -3.06
CA MET A 30 -0.60 -2.31 -4.14
C MET A 30 -0.64 -1.62 -5.50
N LEU A 31 -1.00 -0.33 -5.55
CA LEU A 31 -1.08 0.47 -6.79
C LEU A 31 0.28 0.87 -7.35
N SER A 32 1.25 1.17 -6.50
CA SER A 32 2.56 1.68 -6.92
C SER A 32 3.45 0.62 -7.59
N TYR A 33 3.15 -0.66 -7.39
CA TYR A 33 3.96 -1.78 -7.89
C TYR A 33 3.35 -2.44 -9.14
N LEU A 34 2.18 -2.00 -9.59
CA LEU A 34 1.54 -2.54 -10.79
C LEU A 34 1.88 -1.70 -12.02
N CYS A 35 2.93 -2.09 -12.73
CA CYS A 35 3.32 -1.53 -14.03
C CYS A 35 2.12 -1.47 -15.02
N GLN A 36 1.19 -2.43 -14.89
CA GLN A 36 -0.04 -2.52 -15.66
C GLN A 36 -0.99 -1.33 -15.45
N ILE A 37 -0.96 -0.71 -14.27
CA ILE A 37 -1.78 0.48 -13.95
C ILE A 37 -1.01 1.75 -14.29
N SER A 38 0.30 1.81 -14.00
CA SER A 38 1.11 3.01 -14.29
C SER A 38 1.18 3.35 -15.77
N ARG A 39 1.01 2.36 -16.66
CA ARG A 39 1.05 2.56 -18.12
C ARG A 39 -0.22 3.14 -18.75
N LEU A 40 -1.31 3.26 -17.99
CA LEU A 40 -2.62 3.70 -18.49
C LEU A 40 -2.66 5.23 -18.67
N GLU A 41 -1.94 5.74 -19.67
CA GLU A 41 -1.75 7.19 -19.89
C GLU A 41 -3.07 7.95 -20.05
N GLN A 42 -4.05 7.40 -20.77
CA GLN A 42 -5.35 8.06 -20.97
C GLN A 42 -6.13 8.16 -19.66
N THR A 43 -6.09 7.10 -18.85
CA THR A 43 -6.67 7.08 -17.51
C THR A 43 -6.01 8.11 -16.60
N TRP A 44 -4.67 8.18 -16.57
CA TRP A 44 -3.93 9.17 -15.78
C TRP A 44 -4.11 10.60 -16.27
N MET A 45 -4.25 10.82 -17.58
CA MET A 45 -4.62 12.13 -18.14
C MET A 45 -6.02 12.54 -17.69
N THR A 46 -6.99 11.64 -17.77
CA THR A 46 -8.37 11.89 -17.33
C THR A 46 -8.43 12.21 -15.84
N LEU A 47 -7.68 11.47 -15.00
CA LEU A 47 -7.56 11.74 -13.58
C LEU A 47 -7.00 13.14 -13.32
N ARG A 48 -5.92 13.52 -14.02
CA ARG A 48 -5.32 14.87 -13.90
C ARG A 48 -6.26 15.98 -14.33
N GLN A 49 -7.14 15.74 -15.30
CA GLN A 49 -8.09 16.74 -15.81
C GLN A 49 -9.34 16.88 -14.94
N ARG A 50 -9.88 15.76 -14.44
CA ARG A 50 -11.15 15.72 -13.69
C ARG A 50 -10.99 15.77 -12.18
N HIS A 51 -9.85 15.32 -11.67
CA HIS A 51 -9.56 15.19 -10.24
C HIS A 51 -8.16 15.70 -9.92
N THR A 52 -7.86 16.93 -10.37
CA THR A 52 -6.54 17.57 -10.28
C THR A 52 -5.93 17.52 -8.88
N GLU A 53 -6.70 17.85 -7.85
CA GLU A 53 -6.22 17.84 -6.46
C GLU A 53 -5.81 16.43 -6.01
N GLY A 54 -6.60 15.41 -6.35
CA GLY A 54 -6.29 14.01 -6.05
C GLY A 54 -5.04 13.53 -6.78
N ALA A 55 -4.88 13.91 -8.05
CA ALA A 55 -3.68 13.58 -8.83
C ALA A 55 -2.42 14.24 -8.26
N ILE A 56 -2.52 15.51 -7.83
CA ILE A 56 -1.41 16.22 -7.18
C ILE A 56 -1.08 15.57 -5.83
N LEU A 57 -2.08 15.23 -5.02
CA LEU A 57 -1.88 14.56 -3.73
C LEU A 57 -1.13 13.23 -3.91
N TYR A 58 -1.51 12.43 -4.90
CA TYR A 58 -0.84 11.19 -5.25
C TYR A 58 0.64 11.40 -5.64
N GLU A 59 0.91 12.21 -6.66
CA GLU A 59 2.26 12.36 -7.20
C GLU A 59 3.22 13.16 -6.30
N LYS A 60 2.70 14.16 -5.56
CA LYS A 60 3.55 15.09 -4.80
C LYS A 60 3.66 14.76 -3.32
N LYS A 61 2.75 13.97 -2.76
CA LYS A 61 2.75 13.62 -1.34
C LYS A 61 2.86 12.12 -1.13
N LEU A 62 1.89 11.36 -1.63
CA LEU A 62 1.75 9.94 -1.28
C LEU A 62 2.87 9.08 -1.86
N LYS A 63 3.18 9.23 -3.16
CA LYS A 63 4.22 8.44 -3.82
C LYS A 63 5.63 8.74 -3.28
N PRO A 64 6.05 10.01 -3.07
CA PRO A 64 7.31 10.31 -2.38
C PRO A 64 7.34 9.81 -0.92
N PHE A 65 6.23 9.92 -0.20
CA PHE A 65 6.13 9.44 1.19
C PHE A 65 6.34 7.92 1.28
N MET A 66 5.63 7.13 0.46
CA MET A 66 5.83 5.69 0.36
C MET A 66 7.27 5.33 0.01
N LYS A 67 7.87 6.05 -0.94
CA LYS A 67 9.29 5.85 -1.30
C LYS A 67 10.21 6.11 -0.10
N ASN A 68 10.04 7.21 0.61
CA ASN A 68 10.87 7.53 1.78
C ASN A 68 10.70 6.49 2.90
N MET A 69 9.49 5.98 3.08
CA MET A 69 9.19 4.92 4.04
C MET A 69 9.90 3.62 3.67
N ASN A 70 9.88 3.24 2.39
CA ASN A 70 10.62 2.07 1.88
C ASN A 70 12.15 2.25 1.94
N ASP A 71 12.65 3.46 1.69
CA ASP A 71 14.07 3.81 1.81
C ASP A 71 14.56 3.94 3.27
N GLY A 72 13.69 3.74 4.27
CA GLY A 72 14.05 3.90 5.69
C GLY A 72 14.42 5.34 6.07
N LYS A 73 13.97 6.33 5.28
CA LYS A 73 14.23 7.77 5.50
C LYS A 73 13.13 8.46 6.30
N GLU A 74 11.99 7.79 6.45
CA GLU A 74 10.85 8.28 7.22
C GLU A 74 10.91 7.73 8.65
N SER A 75 11.31 8.55 9.62
CA SER A 75 11.52 8.14 11.02
C SER A 75 10.27 8.25 11.90
N SER A 76 9.10 8.45 11.31
CA SER A 76 7.93 8.85 12.08
C SER A 76 7.31 7.68 12.83
N VAL A 77 7.76 7.49 14.09
CA VAL A 77 6.91 6.96 15.16
C VAL A 77 5.82 8.00 15.39
N LEU A 78 4.83 8.05 14.49
CA LEU A 78 3.68 8.88 14.73
C LEU A 78 3.05 8.33 16.01
N SER A 79 2.96 9.15 17.04
CA SER A 79 2.28 8.82 18.30
C SER A 79 0.84 8.35 18.08
N ASN A 80 0.30 8.60 16.88
CA ASN A 80 -1.00 8.20 16.40
C ASN A 80 -0.97 7.03 15.38
N THR A 81 0.13 6.28 15.24
CA THR A 81 0.18 5.07 14.37
C THR A 81 -0.61 3.94 15.02
N SER A 82 -1.47 3.24 14.27
CA SER A 82 -2.13 2.01 14.75
C SER A 82 -1.57 0.75 14.10
N PHE A 83 -0.92 0.88 12.94
CA PHE A 83 -0.20 -0.21 12.29
C PHE A 83 1.07 0.36 11.63
N PRO A 84 2.27 -0.06 12.05
CA PRO A 84 3.52 0.44 11.48
C PRO A 84 3.83 -0.21 10.12
N HIS A 85 4.69 0.43 9.33
CA HIS A 85 5.14 -0.12 8.05
C HIS A 85 6.14 -1.26 8.26
N VAL A 86 5.64 -2.48 8.30
CA VAL A 86 6.42 -3.69 8.57
C VAL A 86 6.92 -4.39 7.31
N VAL A 87 6.41 -4.04 6.12
CA VAL A 87 6.70 -4.78 4.89
C VAL A 87 8.20 -4.86 4.57
N PRO A 88 9.00 -3.76 4.62
CA PRO A 88 10.43 -3.84 4.33
C PRO A 88 11.18 -4.74 5.31
N LEU A 89 10.78 -4.73 6.59
CA LEU A 89 11.35 -5.61 7.60
C LEU A 89 11.05 -7.08 7.33
N LEU A 90 9.78 -7.41 7.04
CA LEU A 90 9.38 -8.78 6.71
C LEU A 90 10.13 -9.29 5.48
N SER A 91 10.17 -8.49 4.41
CA SER A 91 10.93 -8.83 3.19
C SER A 91 12.42 -9.03 3.45
N LEU A 92 13.03 -8.24 4.34
CA LEU A 92 14.44 -8.39 4.72
C LEU A 92 14.69 -9.72 5.46
N LEU A 93 13.81 -10.08 6.39
CA LEU A 93 13.94 -11.29 7.22
C LEU A 93 13.61 -12.57 6.45
N GLU A 94 12.71 -12.49 5.47
CA GLU A 94 12.22 -13.64 4.70
C GLU A 94 12.99 -13.88 3.40
N LYS A 95 14.14 -13.24 3.17
CA LYS A 95 14.99 -13.44 1.98
C LYS A 95 15.28 -14.94 1.74
N GLY A 96 14.45 -15.53 0.87
CA GLY A 96 14.36 -16.97 0.61
C GLY A 96 12.97 -17.48 0.26
N VAL A 97 11.89 -16.75 0.57
CA VAL A 97 10.50 -17.17 0.27
C VAL A 97 9.77 -16.11 -0.54
N ALA A 98 9.83 -16.25 -1.87
CA ALA A 98 8.78 -15.88 -2.84
C ALA A 98 8.16 -14.46 -2.84
N VAL A 99 8.68 -13.47 -2.10
CA VAL A 99 8.20 -12.07 -2.18
C VAL A 99 8.95 -11.28 -3.28
N GLY A 100 10.21 -11.63 -3.58
CA GLY A 100 11.07 -10.92 -4.54
C GLY A 100 10.94 -11.33 -6.02
N GLU A 101 10.06 -12.28 -6.36
CA GLU A 101 9.84 -12.72 -7.75
C GLU A 101 8.43 -12.42 -8.25
N ALA A 102 7.71 -11.49 -7.62
CA ALA A 102 6.51 -10.94 -8.23
C ALA A 102 6.93 -10.16 -9.49
N PRO A 103 6.45 -10.52 -10.70
CA PRO A 103 6.83 -9.81 -11.91
C PRO A 103 6.27 -8.38 -11.82
N GLY A 104 7.14 -7.38 -11.65
CA GLY A 104 6.76 -6.00 -11.36
C GLY A 104 7.32 -5.44 -10.05
N ALA A 105 7.90 -6.28 -9.18
CA ALA A 105 8.77 -5.82 -8.11
C ALA A 105 10.01 -5.19 -8.77
N GLY A 106 10.13 -3.87 -8.67
CA GLY A 106 11.36 -3.19 -9.04
C GLY A 106 12.53 -3.65 -8.16
N ILE A 107 13.73 -3.15 -8.47
CA ILE A 107 14.91 -3.33 -7.61
C ILE A 107 14.53 -2.94 -6.18
N GLU A 108 14.69 -3.87 -5.25
CA GLU A 108 14.32 -3.60 -3.86
C GLU A 108 15.20 -2.46 -3.32
N PRO A 109 14.69 -1.59 -2.42
CA PRO A 109 15.43 -0.42 -1.96
C PRO A 109 16.82 -0.73 -1.38
N TRP A 110 16.97 -1.91 -0.76
CA TRP A 110 18.24 -2.39 -0.19
C TRP A 110 19.17 -3.09 -1.19
N GLU A 111 18.74 -3.32 -2.44
CA GLU A 111 19.57 -3.84 -3.54
C GLU A 111 20.35 -2.71 -4.23
N ASN A 112 20.12 -1.46 -3.84
CA ASN A 112 20.94 -0.33 -4.24
C ASN A 112 22.34 -0.43 -3.61
N VAL A 113 23.37 -0.44 -4.46
CA VAL A 113 24.77 -0.64 -4.07
C VAL A 113 25.31 0.48 -3.16
N GLU A 114 24.78 1.69 -3.26
CA GLU A 114 25.31 2.85 -2.53
C GLU A 114 24.61 3.07 -1.18
N ALA A 115 23.30 2.82 -1.10
CA ALA A 115 22.49 3.12 0.09
C ALA A 115 21.95 1.87 0.82
N GLY A 116 22.19 0.67 0.29
CA GLY A 116 21.52 -0.54 0.76
C GLY A 116 21.78 -0.89 2.23
N VAL A 117 22.99 -0.67 2.73
CA VAL A 117 23.35 -0.94 4.14
C VAL A 117 22.62 0.01 5.09
N ASP A 118 22.57 1.30 4.75
CA ASP A 118 21.88 2.31 5.56
C ASP A 118 20.37 2.03 5.63
N VAL A 119 19.77 1.65 4.50
CA VAL A 119 18.36 1.24 4.42
C VAL A 119 18.09 0.03 5.31
N VAL A 120 18.94 -1.00 5.23
CA VAL A 120 18.83 -2.21 6.07
C VAL A 120 18.93 -1.86 7.55
N MET A 121 19.93 -1.05 7.94
CA MET A 121 20.13 -0.68 9.33
C MET A 121 18.94 0.12 9.86
N SER A 122 18.44 1.08 9.08
CA SER A 122 17.26 1.88 9.44
C SER A 122 16.04 0.99 9.73
N HIS A 123 15.75 0.02 8.86
CA HIS A 123 14.62 -0.89 9.06
C HIS A 123 14.80 -1.82 10.26
N LEU A 124 16.02 -2.27 10.56
CA LEU A 124 16.32 -3.07 11.75
C LEU A 124 16.22 -2.25 13.05
N GLU A 125 16.58 -0.97 13.02
CA GLU A 125 16.37 -0.06 14.15
C GLU A 125 14.89 0.26 14.36
N ALA A 126 14.15 0.50 13.27
CA ALA A 126 12.71 0.65 13.29
C ALA A 126 12.02 -0.60 13.86
N ALA A 127 12.50 -1.80 13.53
CA ALA A 127 11.98 -3.06 14.07
C ALA A 127 12.03 -3.12 15.61
N ARG A 128 13.15 -2.68 16.22
CA ARG A 128 13.27 -2.61 17.68
C ARG A 128 12.22 -1.67 18.27
N THR A 129 12.02 -0.53 17.63
CA THR A 129 11.03 0.46 18.05
C THR A 129 9.62 -0.09 17.92
N ILE A 130 9.29 -0.76 16.81
CA ILE A 130 8.00 -1.40 16.57
C ILE A 130 7.71 -2.47 17.64
N ALA A 131 8.68 -3.34 17.92
CA ALA A 131 8.55 -4.37 18.94
C ALA A 131 8.33 -3.78 20.34
N HIS A 132 9.00 -2.66 20.66
CA HIS A 132 8.85 -1.98 21.94
C HIS A 132 7.48 -1.29 22.10
N HIS A 133 6.89 -0.79 21.01
CA HIS A 133 5.66 0.02 21.03
C HIS A 133 4.37 -0.75 20.69
N GLY A 134 4.37 -2.09 20.76
CA GLY A 134 3.18 -2.89 20.45
C GLY A 134 1.89 -2.48 21.19
N VAL A 135 2.02 -2.12 22.47
CA VAL A 135 0.88 -1.64 23.29
C VAL A 135 0.34 -0.32 22.75
N LEU A 136 1.20 0.60 22.32
CA LEU A 136 0.81 1.89 21.76
C LEU A 136 -0.04 1.70 20.49
N TYR A 137 0.42 0.85 19.56
CA TYR A 137 -0.31 0.58 18.33
C TYR A 137 -1.71 0.00 18.58
N ARG A 138 -1.80 -0.94 19.54
CA ARG A 138 -3.08 -1.51 19.98
C ARG A 138 -4.01 -0.44 20.57
N THR A 139 -3.54 0.34 21.55
CA THR A 139 -4.34 1.40 22.17
C THR A 139 -4.82 2.41 21.14
N ASN A 140 -3.96 2.78 20.19
CA ASN A 140 -4.33 3.68 19.10
C ASN A 140 -5.40 3.05 18.19
N ALA A 141 -5.30 1.76 17.86
CA ALA A 141 -6.31 1.05 17.09
C ALA A 141 -7.66 1.00 17.82
N GLU A 142 -7.66 0.60 19.09
CA GLU A 142 -8.87 0.50 19.93
C GLU A 142 -9.57 1.86 20.08
N THR A 143 -8.79 2.90 20.37
CA THR A 143 -9.32 4.28 20.51
C THR A 143 -9.97 4.74 19.21
N LYS A 144 -9.32 4.48 18.08
CA LYS A 144 -9.81 4.85 16.75
C LYS A 144 -11.03 4.05 16.32
N LEU A 145 -11.12 2.78 16.70
CA LEU A 145 -12.26 1.91 16.37
C LEU A 145 -13.39 2.01 17.38
N GLN A 146 -13.26 2.83 18.43
CA GLN A 146 -14.30 2.99 19.44
C GLN A 146 -15.62 3.46 18.80
N GLY A 147 -16.66 2.65 18.96
CA GLY A 147 -18.00 2.93 18.41
C GLY A 147 -18.16 2.62 16.92
N PHE A 148 -17.12 2.10 16.24
CA PHE A 148 -17.24 1.63 14.87
C PHE A 148 -18.24 0.49 14.78
N GLN A 149 -19.16 0.57 13.82
CA GLN A 149 -20.14 -0.47 13.55
C GLN A 149 -19.72 -1.23 12.29
N GLU A 150 -19.32 -2.48 12.48
CA GLU A 150 -18.82 -3.32 11.42
C GLU A 150 -19.96 -3.86 10.54
N SER A 151 -19.82 -3.70 9.22
CA SER A 151 -20.63 -4.45 8.26
C SER A 151 -19.96 -5.79 7.97
N GLN A 152 -20.65 -6.88 8.30
CA GLN A 152 -20.12 -8.24 8.11
C GLN A 152 -19.83 -8.55 6.64
N GLU A 153 -20.64 -8.04 5.71
CA GLU A 153 -20.43 -8.20 4.27
C GLU A 153 -19.15 -7.49 3.81
N VAL A 154 -18.90 -6.28 4.33
CA VAL A 154 -17.70 -5.51 4.00
C VAL A 154 -16.46 -6.15 4.62
N LEU A 155 -16.56 -6.63 5.86
CA LEU A 155 -15.45 -7.34 6.51
C LEU A 155 -15.06 -8.60 5.76
N GLU A 156 -16.03 -9.37 5.25
CA GLU A 156 -15.75 -10.58 4.46
C GLU A 156 -14.92 -10.25 3.22
N ILE A 157 -15.19 -9.15 2.53
CA ILE A 157 -14.41 -8.71 1.36
C ILE A 157 -12.94 -8.40 1.72
N PHE A 158 -12.69 -7.93 2.95
CA PHE A 158 -11.34 -7.63 3.43
C PHE A 158 -10.58 -8.85 3.98
N ARG A 159 -11.20 -10.02 4.06
CA ARG A 159 -10.52 -11.26 4.46
C ARG A 159 -9.65 -11.81 3.33
N THR A 160 -8.41 -12.15 3.64
CA THR A 160 -7.46 -12.71 2.66
C THR A 160 -7.99 -14.00 2.05
N GLU A 161 -8.66 -14.85 2.81
CA GLU A 161 -9.25 -16.11 2.33
C GLU A 161 -10.34 -15.86 1.28
N PHE A 162 -11.17 -14.84 1.50
CA PHE A 162 -12.18 -14.43 0.54
C PHE A 162 -11.53 -13.89 -0.74
N GLN A 163 -10.57 -12.97 -0.60
CA GLN A 163 -9.84 -12.40 -1.74
C GLN A 163 -9.12 -13.49 -2.55
N MET A 164 -8.51 -14.47 -1.88
CA MET A 164 -7.86 -15.59 -2.55
C MET A 164 -8.84 -16.43 -3.37
N ARG A 165 -10.00 -16.76 -2.79
CA ARG A 165 -11.04 -17.51 -3.51
C ARG A 165 -11.68 -16.69 -4.63
N LEU A 166 -11.82 -15.38 -4.45
CA LEU A 166 -12.34 -14.48 -5.48
C LEU A 166 -11.42 -14.42 -6.70
N LEU A 167 -10.11 -14.28 -6.47
CA LEU A 167 -9.12 -14.13 -7.55
C LEU A 167 -8.80 -15.45 -8.25
N TRP A 168 -8.72 -16.56 -7.51
CA TRP A 168 -8.23 -17.84 -8.02
C TRP A 168 -9.24 -18.99 -7.98
N GLY A 169 -10.43 -18.79 -7.43
CA GLY A 169 -11.41 -19.85 -7.19
C GLY A 169 -10.99 -20.81 -6.07
N SER A 170 -11.88 -21.73 -5.67
CA SER A 170 -11.65 -22.64 -4.54
C SER A 170 -10.43 -23.55 -4.72
N ARG A 171 -10.19 -24.06 -5.92
CA ARG A 171 -9.03 -24.92 -6.23
C ARG A 171 -7.76 -24.11 -6.51
N GLY A 172 -7.88 -22.98 -7.20
CA GLY A 172 -6.72 -22.16 -7.53
C GLY A 172 -6.13 -21.46 -6.30
N SER A 173 -6.93 -21.21 -5.27
CA SER A 173 -6.45 -20.68 -3.98
C SER A 173 -5.59 -21.67 -3.19
N GLU A 174 -5.51 -22.94 -3.58
CA GLU A 174 -4.61 -23.94 -2.96
C GLU A 174 -3.27 -24.05 -3.69
N GLY A 175 -3.15 -23.47 -4.89
CA GLY A 175 -1.91 -23.47 -5.67
C GLY A 175 -0.78 -22.65 -5.03
N SER A 176 0.44 -22.83 -5.52
CA SER A 176 1.62 -22.12 -4.99
C SER A 176 1.49 -20.59 -5.18
N GLN A 177 2.10 -19.82 -4.27
CA GLN A 177 2.10 -18.36 -4.36
C GLN A 177 2.70 -17.85 -5.68
N SER A 178 3.85 -18.38 -6.08
CA SER A 178 4.55 -18.00 -7.32
C SER A 178 3.66 -18.19 -8.55
N GLU A 179 3.04 -19.36 -8.70
CA GLU A 179 2.14 -19.65 -9.83
C GLU A 179 0.92 -18.73 -9.86
N ARG A 180 0.32 -18.47 -8.69
CA ARG A 180 -0.83 -17.57 -8.58
C ARG A 180 -0.47 -16.15 -9.01
N TYR A 181 0.69 -15.66 -8.60
CA TYR A 181 1.16 -14.31 -8.89
C TYR A 181 1.55 -14.17 -10.37
N GLU A 182 2.25 -15.17 -10.93
CA GLU A 182 2.59 -15.19 -12.36
C GLU A 182 1.33 -15.19 -13.24
N LYS A 183 0.34 -16.02 -12.91
CA LYS A 183 -0.95 -16.05 -13.63
C LYS A 183 -1.68 -14.71 -13.53
N PHE A 184 -1.74 -14.13 -12.33
CA PHE A 184 -2.41 -12.84 -12.13
C PHE A 184 -1.71 -11.72 -12.90
N ASN A 185 -0.37 -11.70 -12.91
CA ASN A 185 0.43 -10.77 -13.70
C ASN A 185 0.11 -10.86 -15.20
N LYS A 186 -0.01 -12.07 -15.77
CA LYS A 186 -0.43 -12.26 -17.17
C LYS A 186 -1.85 -11.72 -17.42
N VAL A 187 -2.79 -11.99 -16.52
CA VAL A 187 -4.17 -11.49 -16.62
C VAL A 187 -4.21 -9.96 -16.58
N LEU A 188 -3.57 -9.32 -15.60
CA LEU A 188 -3.52 -7.86 -15.48
C LEU A 188 -2.85 -7.22 -16.70
N THR A 189 -1.80 -7.85 -17.23
CA THR A 189 -1.10 -7.34 -18.42
C THR A 189 -2.01 -7.38 -19.65
N ALA A 190 -2.74 -8.47 -19.85
CA ALA A 190 -3.72 -8.58 -20.94
C ALA A 190 -4.88 -7.58 -20.79
N LEU A 191 -5.40 -7.40 -19.57
CA LEU A 191 -6.45 -6.43 -19.28
C LEU A 191 -5.98 -4.98 -19.50
N SER A 192 -4.77 -4.64 -19.06
CA SER A 192 -4.16 -3.33 -19.27
C SER A 192 -3.99 -3.01 -20.76
N HIS A 193 -3.47 -3.94 -21.55
CA HIS A 193 -3.36 -3.76 -23.01
C HIS A 193 -4.71 -3.70 -23.72
N LYS A 194 -5.72 -4.43 -23.21
CA LYS A 194 -7.08 -4.36 -23.75
C LYS A 194 -7.73 -3.01 -23.47
N LEU A 195 -7.48 -2.44 -22.29
CA LEU A 195 -8.04 -1.15 -21.88
C LEU A 195 -7.36 0.01 -22.62
N GLU A 196 -6.03 0.01 -22.67
CA GLU A 196 -5.24 1.02 -23.39
C GLU A 196 -4.14 0.31 -24.23
N PRO A 197 -4.42 0.05 -25.52
CA PRO A 197 -3.47 -0.60 -26.41
C PRO A 197 -2.15 0.16 -26.48
N PRO A 198 -0.99 -0.54 -26.52
CA PRO A 198 0.28 0.12 -26.75
C PRO A 198 0.29 0.78 -28.12
N VAL A 199 0.83 2.00 -28.20
CA VAL A 199 0.95 2.75 -29.46
C VAL A 199 1.83 1.95 -30.41
N ARG A 200 1.33 1.64 -31.62
CA ARG A 200 2.11 0.95 -32.65
C ARG A 200 3.12 1.95 -33.22
N HIS A 201 4.41 1.64 -33.13
CA HIS A 201 5.52 2.46 -33.67
C HIS A 201 5.52 2.61 -35.21
N SER A 202 4.49 2.15 -35.92
CA SER A 202 4.36 2.26 -37.38
C SER A 202 3.62 3.53 -37.85
N GLU A 203 3.32 4.47 -36.95
CA GLU A 203 2.63 5.74 -37.25
C GLU A 203 3.42 6.99 -36.79
N LEU A 204 4.74 6.86 -36.57
CA LEU A 204 5.67 7.96 -36.31
C LEU A 204 6.64 8.15 -37.48
#